data_AF-A0A7X8IBY1-F1
#
_entry.id   AF-A0A7X8IBY1-F1
#
_cell.length_a   1.000
_cell.length_b   1.000
_cell.length_c   1.000
_cell.angle_alpha   90.00
_cell.angle_beta   90.00
_cell.angle_gamma   90.00
#
_symmetry.space_group_name_H-M   'P 1'
#
loop_
_entity.id
_entity.type
_entity.pdbx_description
1 polymer ?
#
loop_
_entity_poly.entity_id
_entity_poly.type
_entity_poly.pdbx_seq_one_letter_code
_entity_poly.pdbx_strand_id
1 'polypeptide(L)'
;AFIKDHSYDIGFWEFVQYKFFTQWFSLRRYALTKGIKIIGDMPIYVAYDSADVWLNKGLFLLGKNFLPLKVAGVPPDLFSESGQLWGNPLYDWSAMEKNGFDWWLRRFRFNSIMYDILRIDHFRGFASFYAVDYGRKDAVIGSWMDAPGEKLFELVSDKFPDLEIIAEDLGYITPDVENLLRKTGFPGMRVLQFGFDCNTDNPHHPDNYPYNCFAYTGTHDNQTTFAWYKDTDNKQREEIRRYTNETDPDRITDALIKAVLDSRAKTAIIPMQDYMRLGDEARMNTPSTVTGNWTWRLKEDYADDLLTDRILHMAVNSGRTLEK
;
A
#
# COMPACT_ATOMS: atom_id res chain seq x y z
N ALA A 1 22.82 -26.39 -21.13
CA ALA A 1 23.96 -26.38 -20.19
C ALA A 1 23.44 -25.98 -18.81
N PHE A 2 23.21 -24.68 -18.55
CA PHE A 2 22.79 -24.16 -17.24
C PHE A 2 21.71 -24.98 -16.50
N ILE A 3 20.54 -25.23 -17.11
CA ILE A 3 19.46 -26.01 -16.45
C ILE A 3 19.91 -27.42 -16.05
N LYS A 4 20.73 -28.08 -16.87
CA LYS A 4 21.25 -29.42 -16.58
C LYS A 4 22.21 -29.37 -15.40
N ASP A 5 23.10 -28.38 -15.40
CA ASP A 5 24.17 -28.22 -14.42
C ASP A 5 23.65 -27.74 -13.05
N HIS A 6 22.50 -27.04 -13.03
CA HIS A 6 21.83 -26.52 -11.83
C HIS A 6 20.47 -27.17 -11.53
N SER A 7 20.22 -28.37 -12.06
CA SER A 7 18.91 -29.03 -11.97
C SER A 7 18.43 -29.25 -10.52
N TYR A 8 19.34 -29.56 -9.60
CA TYR A 8 19.01 -29.68 -8.17
C TYR A 8 18.55 -28.35 -7.56
N ASP A 9 19.29 -27.27 -7.80
CA ASP A 9 18.96 -25.94 -7.26
C ASP A 9 17.62 -25.43 -7.82
N ILE A 10 17.39 -25.62 -9.12
CA ILE A 10 16.12 -25.29 -9.76
C ILE A 10 14.98 -26.07 -9.10
N GLY A 11 15.13 -27.40 -8.93
CA GLY A 11 14.13 -28.23 -8.29
C GLY A 11 13.88 -27.85 -6.82
N PHE A 12 14.92 -27.44 -6.09
CA PHE A 12 14.79 -26.93 -4.72
C PHE A 12 13.92 -25.65 -4.68
N TRP A 13 14.21 -24.67 -5.53
CA TRP A 13 13.42 -23.43 -5.57
C TRP A 13 11.98 -23.64 -6.05
N GLU A 14 11.77 -24.52 -7.02
CA GLU A 14 10.41 -24.95 -7.42
C GLU A 14 9.66 -25.61 -6.25
N PHE A 15 10.34 -26.44 -5.46
CA PHE A 15 9.75 -27.05 -4.26
C PHE A 15 9.41 -26.03 -3.18
N VAL A 16 10.26 -25.01 -2.96
CA VAL A 16 9.98 -23.91 -2.03
C VAL A 16 8.73 -23.16 -2.46
N GLN A 17 8.61 -22.81 -3.75
CA GLN A 17 7.40 -22.18 -4.29
C GLN A 17 6.18 -23.08 -4.12
N TYR A 18 6.29 -24.37 -4.44
CA TYR A 18 5.21 -25.34 -4.24
C TYR A 18 4.72 -25.37 -2.79
N LYS A 19 5.64 -25.38 -1.80
CA LYS A 19 5.28 -25.36 -0.38
C LYS A 19 4.59 -24.07 0.02
N PHE A 20 5.12 -22.92 -0.41
CA PHE A 20 4.50 -21.62 -0.15
C PHE A 20 3.06 -21.57 -0.69
N PHE A 21 2.85 -21.88 -1.97
CA PHE A 21 1.53 -21.83 -2.59
C PHE A 21 0.56 -22.83 -1.97
N THR A 22 1.02 -24.05 -1.63
CA THR A 22 0.19 -25.04 -0.94
C THR A 22 -0.36 -24.50 0.38
N GLN A 23 0.50 -23.88 1.19
CA GLN A 23 0.10 -23.31 2.48
C GLN A 23 -0.76 -22.05 2.30
N TRP A 24 -0.39 -21.16 1.39
CA TRP A 24 -1.14 -19.94 1.08
C TRP A 24 -2.57 -20.23 0.65
N PHE A 25 -2.76 -21.14 -0.32
CA PHE A 25 -4.09 -21.47 -0.81
C PHE A 25 -4.93 -22.23 0.24
N SER A 26 -4.29 -23.00 1.13
CA SER A 26 -4.99 -23.58 2.29
C SER A 26 -5.51 -22.50 3.24
N LEU A 27 -4.69 -21.49 3.56
CA LEU A 27 -5.07 -20.35 4.40
C LEU A 27 -6.17 -19.52 3.75
N ARG A 28 -6.01 -19.15 2.47
CA ARG A 28 -7.02 -18.37 1.73
C ARG A 28 -8.35 -19.10 1.68
N ARG A 29 -8.36 -20.41 1.40
CA ARG A 29 -9.59 -21.21 1.44
C ARG A 29 -10.25 -21.16 2.82
N TYR A 30 -9.46 -21.26 3.90
CA TYR A 30 -10.00 -21.16 5.25
C TYR A 30 -10.60 -19.78 5.53
N ALA A 31 -9.91 -18.68 5.18
CA ALA A 31 -10.42 -17.32 5.32
C ALA A 31 -11.76 -17.13 4.58
N LEU A 32 -11.86 -17.64 3.35
CA LEU A 32 -13.11 -17.60 2.57
C LEU A 32 -14.25 -18.37 3.26
N THR A 33 -13.99 -19.54 3.87
CA THR A 33 -15.03 -20.26 4.66
C THR A 33 -15.54 -19.47 5.87
N LYS A 34 -14.80 -18.42 6.29
CA LYS A 34 -15.17 -17.51 7.38
C LYS A 34 -15.72 -16.17 6.87
N GLY A 35 -15.91 -16.00 5.56
CA GLY A 35 -16.33 -14.74 4.97
C GLY A 35 -15.26 -13.64 5.01
N ILE A 36 -13.99 -13.99 5.21
CA ILE A 36 -12.87 -13.05 5.26
C ILE A 36 -12.23 -12.96 3.87
N LYS A 37 -12.18 -11.74 3.33
CA LYS A 37 -11.42 -11.41 2.11
C LYS A 37 -9.98 -11.01 2.47
N ILE A 38 -9.03 -11.38 1.63
CA ILE A 38 -7.61 -11.01 1.77
C ILE A 38 -7.27 -9.90 0.78
N ILE A 39 -6.76 -8.79 1.31
CA ILE A 39 -6.21 -7.68 0.53
C ILE A 39 -4.72 -7.96 0.29
N GLY A 40 -4.34 -8.11 -0.97
CA GLY A 40 -2.94 -8.14 -1.40
C GLY A 40 -2.38 -6.75 -1.64
N ASP A 41 -1.06 -6.68 -1.80
CA ASP A 41 -0.34 -5.43 -2.01
C ASP A 41 0.69 -5.61 -3.12
N MET A 42 0.58 -4.81 -4.17
CA MET A 42 1.44 -4.87 -5.34
C MET A 42 2.23 -3.56 -5.47
N PRO A 43 3.53 -3.56 -5.13
CA PRO A 43 4.46 -2.49 -5.47
C PRO A 43 4.36 -2.14 -6.96
N ILE A 44 4.25 -0.87 -7.33
CA ILE A 44 4.24 -0.52 -8.76
C ILE A 44 5.52 -1.03 -9.42
N TYR A 45 6.70 -0.77 -8.83
CA TYR A 45 7.99 -1.16 -9.38
C TYR A 45 8.47 -2.52 -8.86
N VAL A 46 9.36 -3.15 -9.64
CA VAL A 46 10.11 -4.35 -9.25
C VAL A 46 11.56 -3.97 -8.93
N ALA A 47 12.27 -4.79 -8.15
CA ALA A 47 13.70 -4.56 -7.90
C ALA A 47 14.53 -4.76 -9.17
N TYR A 48 15.65 -4.04 -9.30
CA TYR A 48 16.58 -4.21 -10.43
C TYR A 48 17.13 -5.64 -10.49
N ASP A 49 17.60 -6.16 -9.35
CA ASP A 49 18.06 -7.53 -9.20
C ASP A 49 16.87 -8.48 -9.00
N SER A 50 16.15 -8.75 -10.09
CA SER A 50 14.97 -9.63 -10.07
C SER A 50 14.86 -10.45 -11.35
N ALA A 51 14.18 -11.60 -11.25
CA ALA A 51 13.83 -12.41 -12.41
C ALA A 51 12.93 -11.65 -13.40
N ASP A 52 12.08 -10.74 -12.90
CA ASP A 52 11.23 -9.87 -13.71
C ASP A 52 12.05 -9.02 -14.69
N VAL A 53 13.07 -8.33 -14.20
CA VAL A 53 13.97 -7.50 -15.03
C VAL A 53 14.87 -8.37 -15.89
N TRP A 54 15.44 -9.44 -15.31
CA TRP A 54 16.37 -10.30 -16.05
C TRP A 54 15.71 -11.01 -17.24
N LEU A 55 14.48 -11.50 -17.12
CA LEU A 55 13.77 -12.17 -18.22
C LEU A 55 13.16 -11.19 -19.21
N ASN A 56 12.76 -10.00 -18.76
CA ASN A 56 11.99 -9.06 -19.55
C ASN A 56 12.74 -7.75 -19.82
N LYS A 57 14.06 -7.80 -20.02
CA LYS A 57 14.95 -6.62 -20.16
C LYS A 57 14.41 -5.54 -21.11
N GLY A 58 13.75 -5.94 -22.21
CA GLY A 58 13.18 -5.04 -23.21
C GLY A 58 11.92 -4.28 -22.77
N LEU A 59 11.43 -4.51 -21.54
CA LEU A 59 10.28 -3.80 -20.95
C LEU A 59 10.71 -2.75 -19.91
N PHE A 60 12.02 -2.56 -19.72
CA PHE A 60 12.60 -1.62 -18.75
C PHE A 60 13.55 -0.66 -19.46
N LEU A 61 13.69 0.55 -18.93
CA LEU A 61 14.62 1.57 -19.44
C LEU A 61 16.07 1.23 -19.06
N LEU A 62 16.65 0.27 -19.78
CA LEU A 62 18.01 -0.22 -19.58
C LEU A 62 18.94 0.21 -20.72
N GLY A 63 20.18 0.53 -20.39
CA GLY A 63 21.25 0.80 -21.36
C GLY A 63 21.76 -0.48 -22.03
N LYS A 64 22.72 -0.32 -22.95
CA LYS A 64 23.34 -1.46 -23.67
C LYS A 64 24.07 -2.45 -22.76
N ASN A 65 24.50 -2.00 -21.58
CA ASN A 65 25.13 -2.81 -20.53
C ASN A 65 24.11 -3.35 -19.51
N PHE A 66 22.81 -3.19 -19.78
CA PHE A 66 21.70 -3.55 -18.90
C PHE A 66 21.63 -2.80 -17.57
N LEU A 67 22.42 -1.74 -17.37
CA LEU A 67 22.21 -0.84 -16.24
C LEU A 67 20.98 0.05 -16.48
N PRO A 68 20.24 0.45 -15.44
CA PRO A 68 19.16 1.41 -15.58
C PRO A 68 19.64 2.71 -16.21
N LEU A 69 18.86 3.28 -17.12
CA LEU A 69 19.07 4.65 -17.61
C LEU A 69 18.54 5.67 -16.62
N LYS A 70 17.36 5.35 -16.05
CA LYS A 70 16.66 6.12 -15.03
C LYS A 70 16.12 5.18 -13.97
N VAL A 71 15.96 5.70 -12.76
CA VAL A 71 15.45 4.97 -11.61
C VAL A 71 14.29 5.70 -10.97
N ALA A 72 13.46 4.93 -10.28
CA ALA A 72 12.30 5.41 -9.55
C ALA A 72 12.70 6.21 -8.30
N GLY A 73 11.82 7.14 -7.97
CA GLY A 73 11.84 7.90 -6.73
C GLY A 73 10.65 8.85 -6.68
N VAL A 74 10.67 9.73 -5.70
CA VAL A 74 9.75 10.87 -5.59
C VAL A 74 10.55 12.15 -5.36
N PRO A 75 10.09 13.30 -5.89
CA PRO A 75 10.77 14.57 -5.70
C PRO A 75 10.76 14.98 -4.22
N PRO A 76 11.56 15.99 -3.84
CA PRO A 76 11.42 16.65 -2.56
C PRO A 76 10.00 17.12 -2.29
N ASP A 77 9.55 16.96 -1.05
CA ASP A 77 8.25 17.41 -0.56
C ASP A 77 8.38 18.01 0.85
N LEU A 78 7.24 18.33 1.48
CA LEU A 78 7.20 18.89 2.83
C LEU A 78 7.74 17.93 3.92
N PHE A 79 7.87 16.63 3.60
CA PHE A 79 8.33 15.59 4.52
C PHE A 79 9.79 15.17 4.24
N SER A 80 10.32 15.41 3.04
CA SER A 80 11.70 15.10 2.66
C SER A 80 12.31 16.18 1.75
N GLU A 81 13.30 16.92 2.27
CA GLU A 81 14.06 17.93 1.51
C GLU A 81 14.87 17.34 0.34
N SER A 82 15.23 16.05 0.40
CA SER A 82 16.01 15.35 -0.63
C SER A 82 15.17 14.46 -1.54
N GLY A 83 13.85 14.42 -1.31
CA GLY A 83 12.95 13.45 -1.92
C GLY A 83 13.25 12.03 -1.44
N GLN A 84 12.87 11.02 -2.22
CA GLN A 84 13.24 9.63 -1.94
C GLN A 84 13.74 8.97 -3.21
N LEU A 85 14.96 8.42 -3.15
CA LEU A 85 15.55 7.67 -4.26
C LEU A 85 15.39 6.17 -4.01
N TRP A 86 14.43 5.55 -4.68
CA TRP A 86 14.12 4.12 -4.47
C TRP A 86 15.03 3.19 -5.27
N GLY A 87 15.51 3.64 -6.43
CA GLY A 87 16.52 2.92 -7.19
C GLY A 87 15.97 1.79 -8.08
N ASN A 88 14.66 1.54 -8.09
CA ASN A 88 14.05 0.58 -9.00
C ASN A 88 14.21 1.02 -10.47
N PRO A 89 14.39 0.08 -11.42
CA PRO A 89 14.37 0.42 -12.83
C PRO A 89 12.96 0.86 -13.26
N LEU A 90 12.91 1.82 -14.17
CA LEU A 90 11.64 2.31 -14.71
C LEU A 90 11.20 1.51 -15.93
N TYR A 91 9.90 1.49 -16.18
CA TYR A 91 9.29 0.79 -17.30
C TYR A 91 9.51 1.51 -18.62
N ASP A 92 9.78 0.74 -19.67
CA ASP A 92 9.60 1.22 -21.05
C ASP A 92 8.12 1.04 -21.42
N TRP A 93 7.31 2.02 -21.01
CA TRP A 93 5.87 2.00 -21.26
C TRP A 93 5.51 1.95 -22.76
N SER A 94 6.36 2.49 -23.63
CA SER A 94 6.16 2.40 -25.08
C SER A 94 6.34 0.96 -25.58
N ALA A 95 7.36 0.26 -25.10
CA ALA A 95 7.56 -1.16 -25.42
C ALA A 95 6.46 -2.05 -24.86
N MET A 96 5.99 -1.77 -23.63
CA MET A 96 4.86 -2.46 -23.02
C MET A 96 3.55 -2.20 -23.76
N GLU A 97 3.26 -0.96 -24.16
CA GLU A 97 2.05 -0.67 -24.92
C GLU A 97 2.06 -1.40 -26.28
N LYS A 98 3.21 -1.42 -26.96
CA LYS A 98 3.38 -2.11 -28.25
C LYS A 98 3.08 -3.62 -28.18
N ASN A 99 3.32 -4.27 -27.04
CA ASN A 99 3.01 -5.69 -26.84
C ASN A 99 1.66 -5.93 -26.15
N GLY A 100 0.81 -4.90 -26.03
CA GLY A 100 -0.52 -5.01 -25.42
C GLY A 100 -0.47 -5.20 -23.90
N PHE A 101 0.57 -4.69 -23.24
CA PHE A 101 0.78 -4.75 -21.79
C PHE A 101 0.84 -6.18 -21.22
N ASP A 102 1.29 -7.15 -22.02
CA ASP A 102 1.25 -8.59 -21.66
C ASP A 102 1.91 -8.90 -20.30
N TRP A 103 3.03 -8.25 -19.98
CA TRP A 103 3.69 -8.44 -18.67
C TRP A 103 2.80 -8.00 -17.50
N TRP A 104 2.18 -6.83 -17.60
CA TRP A 104 1.27 -6.31 -16.57
C TRP A 104 0.01 -7.17 -16.47
N LEU A 105 -0.59 -7.57 -17.59
CA LEU A 105 -1.78 -8.43 -17.58
C LEU A 105 -1.50 -9.79 -16.92
N ARG A 106 -0.32 -10.37 -17.13
CA ARG A 106 0.11 -11.60 -16.42
C ARG A 106 0.30 -11.35 -14.92
N ARG A 107 0.84 -10.19 -14.53
CA ARG A 107 0.99 -9.78 -13.12
C ARG A 107 -0.36 -9.61 -12.43
N PHE A 108 -1.33 -8.95 -13.07
CA PHE A 108 -2.70 -8.82 -12.56
C PHE A 108 -3.40 -10.18 -12.46
N ARG A 109 -3.28 -11.02 -13.50
CA ARG A 109 -3.82 -12.38 -13.46
C ARG A 109 -3.29 -13.17 -12.27
N PHE A 110 -1.99 -13.15 -12.04
CA PHE A 110 -1.40 -13.85 -10.90
C PHE A 110 -1.93 -13.32 -9.56
N ASN A 111 -1.97 -11.99 -9.38
CA ASN A 111 -2.48 -11.40 -8.14
C ASN A 111 -3.98 -11.67 -7.93
N SER A 112 -4.80 -11.72 -9.00
CA SER A 112 -6.22 -12.09 -8.91
C SER A 112 -6.47 -13.53 -8.43
N ILE A 113 -5.47 -14.41 -8.59
CA ILE A 113 -5.52 -15.78 -8.05
C ILE A 113 -5.14 -15.77 -6.57
N MET A 114 -4.21 -14.89 -6.19
CA MET A 114 -3.63 -14.84 -4.85
C MET A 114 -4.52 -14.13 -3.83
N TYR A 115 -5.23 -13.08 -4.25
CA TYR A 115 -5.91 -12.15 -3.37
C TYR A 115 -7.34 -11.88 -3.85
N ASP A 116 -8.21 -11.46 -2.94
CA ASP A 116 -9.60 -11.09 -3.26
C ASP A 116 -9.71 -9.62 -3.65
N ILE A 117 -8.83 -8.78 -3.09
CA ILE A 117 -8.72 -7.35 -3.37
C ILE A 117 -7.22 -7.04 -3.53
N LEU A 118 -6.86 -6.15 -4.45
CA LEU A 118 -5.46 -5.79 -4.73
C LEU A 118 -5.22 -4.30 -4.50
N ARG A 119 -4.43 -3.96 -3.47
CA ARG A 119 -3.84 -2.62 -3.36
C ARG A 119 -2.74 -2.47 -4.39
N ILE A 120 -2.79 -1.39 -5.17
CA ILE A 120 -1.72 -0.95 -6.05
C ILE A 120 -0.99 0.19 -5.35
N ASP A 121 0.22 -0.10 -4.90
CA ASP A 121 1.12 0.88 -4.30
C ASP A 121 1.59 1.90 -5.33
N HIS A 122 1.74 3.16 -4.91
CA HIS A 122 2.15 4.29 -5.72
C HIS A 122 1.34 4.40 -7.02
N PHE A 123 0.02 4.31 -6.92
CA PHE A 123 -0.90 4.28 -8.07
C PHE A 123 -0.72 5.47 -9.01
N ARG A 124 -0.31 6.62 -8.46
CA ARG A 124 -0.04 7.82 -9.24
C ARG A 124 0.97 7.57 -10.39
N GLY A 125 1.88 6.60 -10.20
CA GLY A 125 2.89 6.14 -11.15
C GLY A 125 2.34 5.68 -12.51
N PHE A 126 1.04 5.38 -12.57
CA PHE A 126 0.34 5.01 -13.81
C PHE A 126 -0.22 6.20 -14.59
N ALA A 127 -0.37 7.38 -13.98
CA ALA A 127 -0.67 8.62 -14.71
C ALA A 127 0.63 9.27 -15.21
N SER A 128 1.55 9.48 -14.29
CA SER A 128 2.90 9.98 -14.54
C SER A 128 3.85 9.40 -13.50
N PHE A 129 5.16 9.45 -13.66
CA PHE A 129 6.10 8.96 -12.66
C PHE A 129 7.36 9.81 -12.64
N TYR A 130 7.97 9.92 -11.47
CA TYR A 130 9.17 10.72 -11.29
C TYR A 130 10.41 9.87 -11.61
N ALA A 131 11.20 10.36 -12.56
CA ALA A 131 12.32 9.64 -13.12
C ALA A 131 13.64 10.36 -12.83
N VAL A 132 14.52 9.70 -12.09
CA VAL A 132 15.84 10.22 -11.70
C VAL A 132 16.91 9.54 -12.56
N ASP A 133 17.90 10.27 -13.06
CA ASP A 133 18.99 9.65 -13.82
C ASP A 133 19.79 8.65 -12.97
N TYR A 134 20.13 7.50 -13.55
CA TYR A 134 20.89 6.48 -12.83
C TYR A 134 22.27 6.99 -12.39
N GLY A 135 22.67 6.66 -11.15
CA GLY A 135 23.94 7.08 -10.55
C GLY A 135 23.85 8.36 -9.70
N ARG A 136 22.68 9.00 -9.61
CA ARG A 136 22.41 10.07 -8.65
C ARG A 136 22.41 9.55 -7.21
N LYS A 137 22.71 10.42 -6.25
CA LYS A 137 22.71 10.11 -4.80
C LYS A 137 21.38 10.42 -4.11
N ASP A 138 20.56 11.24 -4.74
CA ASP A 138 19.30 11.76 -4.23
C ASP A 138 18.27 11.87 -5.38
N ALA A 139 17.03 12.20 -5.02
CA ALA A 139 15.93 12.40 -5.96
C ALA A 139 15.64 13.90 -6.23
N VAL A 140 16.55 14.80 -5.85
CA VAL A 140 16.36 16.25 -6.01
C VAL A 140 16.24 16.65 -7.47
N ILE A 141 16.98 15.99 -8.37
CA ILE A 141 16.97 16.26 -9.81
C ILE A 141 16.44 15.05 -10.56
N GLY A 142 15.21 15.17 -11.02
CA GLY A 142 14.52 14.23 -11.89
C GLY A 142 13.47 14.95 -12.73
N SER A 143 12.69 14.18 -13.46
CA SER A 143 11.63 14.70 -14.33
C SER A 143 10.41 13.81 -14.26
N TRP A 144 9.22 14.41 -14.28
CA TRP A 144 7.97 13.67 -14.47
C TRP A 144 7.88 13.15 -15.91
N MET A 145 7.50 11.89 -16.07
CA MET A 145 7.27 11.22 -17.34
C MET A 145 5.87 10.61 -17.34
N ASP A 146 5.17 10.65 -18.48
CA ASP A 146 3.80 10.11 -18.57
C ASP A 146 3.80 8.57 -18.64
N ALA A 147 2.77 7.96 -18.06
CA ALA A 147 2.48 6.54 -18.17
C ALA A 147 1.11 6.31 -18.82
N PRO A 148 0.94 5.25 -19.62
CA PRO A 148 -0.32 4.93 -20.31
C PRO A 148 -1.30 4.18 -19.39
N GLY A 149 -1.46 4.63 -18.14
CA GLY A 149 -2.28 3.95 -17.13
C GLY A 149 -3.73 3.76 -17.54
N GLU A 150 -4.34 4.75 -18.20
CA GLU A 150 -5.71 4.63 -18.69
C GLU A 150 -5.89 3.42 -19.62
N LYS A 151 -5.01 3.27 -20.61
CA LYS A 151 -5.05 2.15 -21.57
C LYS A 151 -4.82 0.80 -20.89
N LEU A 152 -3.89 0.76 -19.93
CA LEU A 152 -3.64 -0.45 -19.15
C LEU A 152 -4.87 -0.84 -18.34
N PHE A 153 -5.46 0.09 -17.60
CA PHE A 153 -6.58 -0.21 -16.71
C PHE A 153 -7.89 -0.48 -17.46
N GLU A 154 -8.09 0.08 -18.65
CA GLU A 154 -9.17 -0.36 -19.55
C GLU A 154 -9.05 -1.87 -19.86
N LEU A 155 -7.85 -2.35 -20.18
CA LEU A 155 -7.60 -3.78 -20.43
C LEU A 155 -7.70 -4.64 -19.18
N VAL A 156 -7.29 -4.11 -18.01
CA VAL A 156 -7.42 -4.82 -16.73
C VAL A 156 -8.90 -5.00 -16.38
N SER A 157 -9.71 -3.95 -16.49
CA SER A 157 -11.15 -4.00 -16.23
C SER A 157 -11.89 -4.93 -17.19
N ASP A 158 -11.47 -4.99 -18.47
CA ASP A 158 -12.03 -5.93 -19.46
C ASP A 158 -11.68 -7.39 -19.13
N LYS A 159 -10.42 -7.67 -18.78
CA LYS A 159 -9.93 -9.05 -18.58
C LYS A 159 -10.17 -9.61 -17.19
N PHE A 160 -10.30 -8.76 -16.18
CA PHE A 160 -10.43 -9.13 -14.78
C PHE A 160 -11.58 -8.33 -14.12
N PRO A 161 -12.83 -8.44 -14.63
CA PRO A 161 -13.95 -7.63 -14.16
C PRO A 161 -14.29 -7.85 -12.68
N ASP A 162 -13.93 -9.02 -12.13
CA ASP A 162 -14.18 -9.38 -10.72
C ASP A 162 -13.04 -8.95 -9.77
N LEU A 163 -11.93 -8.42 -10.29
CA LEU A 163 -10.79 -8.01 -9.48
C LEU A 163 -11.08 -6.64 -8.83
N GLU A 164 -11.32 -6.63 -7.52
CA GLU A 164 -11.39 -5.39 -6.76
C GLU A 164 -9.98 -4.80 -6.58
N ILE A 165 -9.80 -3.53 -6.96
CA ILE A 165 -8.53 -2.81 -6.86
C ILE A 165 -8.67 -1.63 -5.90
N ILE A 166 -7.66 -1.41 -5.06
CA ILE A 166 -7.51 -0.21 -4.24
C ILE A 166 -6.34 0.58 -4.82
N ALA A 167 -6.56 1.85 -5.14
CA ALA A 167 -5.49 2.74 -5.55
C ALA A 167 -4.88 3.39 -4.30
N GLU A 168 -3.57 3.20 -4.08
CA GLU A 168 -2.88 4.05 -3.14
C GLU A 168 -2.62 5.43 -3.77
N ASP A 169 -3.42 6.40 -3.34
CA ASP A 169 -3.46 7.78 -3.82
C ASP A 169 -3.00 8.77 -2.73
N LEU A 170 -1.98 8.42 -1.95
CA LEU A 170 -1.42 9.31 -0.92
C LEU A 170 -0.34 10.22 -1.52
N GLY A 171 0.01 11.27 -0.76
CA GLY A 171 1.06 12.21 -1.14
C GLY A 171 0.63 13.22 -2.20
N TYR A 172 1.53 13.54 -3.14
CA TYR A 172 1.31 14.57 -4.14
C TYR A 172 0.42 14.08 -5.30
N ILE A 173 -0.86 14.43 -5.23
CA ILE A 173 -1.88 14.11 -6.22
C ILE A 173 -2.10 15.29 -7.17
N THR A 174 -2.02 15.00 -8.46
CA THR A 174 -2.15 15.96 -9.55
C THR A 174 -3.43 15.69 -10.36
N PRO A 175 -3.96 16.66 -11.14
CA PRO A 175 -5.22 16.50 -11.85
C PRO A 175 -5.28 15.30 -12.83
N ASP A 176 -4.15 14.87 -13.38
CA ASP A 176 -4.02 13.65 -14.18
C ASP A 176 -4.29 12.38 -13.36
N VAL A 177 -3.79 12.33 -12.11
CA VAL A 177 -4.03 11.22 -11.18
C VAL A 177 -5.48 11.20 -10.73
N GLU A 178 -6.07 12.36 -10.41
CA GLU A 178 -7.50 12.46 -10.07
C GLU A 178 -8.38 12.00 -11.25
N ASN A 179 -8.00 12.38 -12.47
CA ASN A 179 -8.70 11.94 -13.67
C ASN A 179 -8.56 10.42 -13.89
N LEU A 180 -7.39 9.84 -13.66
CA LEU A 180 -7.17 8.40 -13.74
C LEU A 180 -8.01 7.63 -12.69
N LEU A 181 -8.03 8.10 -11.45
CA LEU A 181 -8.87 7.53 -10.38
C LEU A 181 -10.36 7.61 -10.75
N ARG A 182 -10.82 8.76 -11.25
CA ARG A 182 -12.21 8.93 -11.68
C ARG A 182 -12.59 7.99 -12.83
N LYS A 183 -11.71 7.81 -13.81
CA LYS A 183 -11.96 6.92 -14.96
C LYS A 183 -11.96 5.44 -14.58
N THR A 184 -11.05 5.03 -13.70
CA THR A 184 -10.96 3.65 -13.23
C THR A 184 -12.06 3.30 -12.21
N GLY A 185 -12.54 4.29 -11.45
CA GLY A 185 -13.53 4.10 -10.39
C GLY A 185 -12.95 3.40 -9.14
N PHE A 186 -11.63 3.20 -9.08
CA PHE A 186 -11.01 2.51 -7.95
C PHE A 186 -11.13 3.35 -6.68
N PRO A 187 -11.46 2.72 -5.52
CA PRO A 187 -11.39 3.40 -4.24
C PRO A 187 -9.96 3.83 -3.92
N GLY A 188 -9.83 5.06 -3.44
CA GLY A 188 -8.59 5.58 -2.87
C GLY A 188 -8.40 5.17 -1.41
N MET A 189 -7.31 5.62 -0.80
CA MET A 189 -6.95 5.43 0.60
C MET A 189 -7.10 6.73 1.38
N ARG A 190 -7.55 6.64 2.62
CA ARG A 190 -7.55 7.77 3.58
C ARG A 190 -6.86 7.34 4.86
N VAL A 191 -5.90 8.13 5.32
CA VAL A 191 -5.09 7.81 6.50
C VAL A 191 -5.31 8.89 7.55
N LEU A 192 -5.95 8.53 8.66
CA LEU A 192 -6.35 9.46 9.71
C LEU A 192 -5.17 10.28 10.25
N GLN A 193 -3.98 9.69 10.36
CA GLN A 193 -2.79 10.41 10.85
C GLN A 193 -2.39 11.61 9.97
N PHE A 194 -2.87 11.70 8.73
CA PHE A 194 -2.66 12.84 7.83
C PHE A 194 -3.79 13.87 7.87
N GLY A 195 -4.87 13.58 8.61
CA GLY A 195 -6.12 14.36 8.56
C GLY A 195 -6.23 15.53 9.52
N PHE A 196 -5.38 15.60 10.55
CA PHE A 196 -5.44 16.61 11.59
C PHE A 196 -4.30 17.61 11.42
N ASP A 197 -4.45 18.58 10.52
CA ASP A 197 -3.45 19.62 10.22
C ASP A 197 -4.03 21.05 10.35
N CYS A 198 -5.13 21.18 11.10
CA CYS A 198 -5.93 22.40 11.24
C CYS A 198 -6.60 22.90 9.94
N ASN A 199 -6.56 22.11 8.86
CA ASN A 199 -7.31 22.38 7.63
C ASN A 199 -8.56 21.50 7.57
N THR A 200 -9.74 22.11 7.72
CA THR A 200 -11.03 21.39 7.71
C THR A 200 -11.36 20.77 6.36
N ASP A 201 -10.72 21.19 5.26
CA ASP A 201 -10.92 20.62 3.92
C ASP A 201 -9.92 19.49 3.60
N ASN A 202 -9.09 19.08 4.58
CA ASN A 202 -8.12 18.02 4.39
C ASN A 202 -8.84 16.71 4.02
N PRO A 203 -8.50 16.08 2.87
CA PRO A 203 -9.18 14.86 2.42
C PRO A 203 -8.98 13.68 3.38
N HIS A 204 -7.94 13.73 4.22
CA HIS A 204 -7.62 12.74 5.25
C HIS A 204 -8.30 13.00 6.60
N HIS A 205 -9.03 14.11 6.77
CA HIS A 205 -9.90 14.30 7.92
C HIS A 205 -11.14 13.38 7.81
N PRO A 206 -11.54 12.62 8.85
CA PRO A 206 -12.59 11.60 8.73
C PRO A 206 -13.96 12.10 8.24
N ASP A 207 -14.30 13.37 8.52
CA ASP A 207 -15.54 13.99 8.01
C ASP A 207 -15.56 14.16 6.48
N ASN A 208 -14.39 14.19 5.84
CA ASN A 208 -14.24 14.40 4.41
C ASN A 208 -14.08 13.10 3.62
N TYR A 209 -14.18 11.93 4.27
CA TYR A 209 -14.01 10.66 3.59
C TYR A 209 -15.15 10.43 2.59
N PRO A 210 -14.82 10.23 1.29
CA PRO A 210 -15.83 9.77 0.35
C PRO A 210 -16.23 8.33 0.70
N TYR A 211 -17.43 7.91 0.29
CA TYR A 211 -17.84 6.51 0.49
C TYR A 211 -16.88 5.53 -0.19
N ASN A 212 -16.45 5.83 -1.43
CA ASN A 212 -15.55 4.97 -2.21
C ASN A 212 -14.08 5.12 -1.78
N CYS A 213 -13.75 4.79 -0.54
CA CYS A 213 -12.38 4.73 -0.05
C CYS A 213 -12.18 3.62 0.99
N PHE A 214 -10.90 3.31 1.23
CA PHE A 214 -10.42 2.50 2.34
C PHE A 214 -9.77 3.43 3.36
N ALA A 215 -10.35 3.52 4.54
CA ALA A 215 -9.87 4.37 5.61
C ALA A 215 -8.99 3.59 6.60
N TYR A 216 -7.89 4.18 7.01
CA TYR A 216 -6.89 3.62 7.91
C TYR A 216 -6.65 4.58 9.07
N THR A 217 -6.35 4.07 10.25
CA THR A 217 -5.74 4.91 11.30
C THR A 217 -4.34 5.33 10.86
N GLY A 218 -3.49 4.35 10.59
CA GLY A 218 -2.18 4.45 9.96
C GLY A 218 -1.92 3.26 9.04
N THR A 219 -0.92 3.37 8.18
CA THR A 219 -0.41 2.25 7.35
C THR A 219 0.80 1.59 8.01
N HIS A 220 1.45 0.65 7.32
CA HIS A 220 2.70 0.06 7.80
C HIS A 220 3.90 1.04 7.79
N ASP A 221 3.82 2.14 7.03
CA ASP A 221 4.84 3.18 6.95
C ASP A 221 4.71 4.25 8.04
N ASN A 222 3.56 4.28 8.70
CA ASN A 222 3.26 5.21 9.76
C ASN A 222 3.77 4.68 11.12
N GLN A 223 3.98 5.60 12.07
CA GLN A 223 4.07 5.22 13.48
C GLN A 223 2.75 4.56 13.91
N THR A 224 2.78 3.82 15.03
CA THR A 224 1.52 3.43 15.66
C THR A 224 0.74 4.69 16.06
N THR A 225 -0.58 4.61 16.05
CA THR A 225 -1.44 5.78 16.35
C THR A 225 -1.20 6.31 17.76
N PHE A 226 -0.84 5.44 18.71
CA PHE A 226 -0.45 5.84 20.06
C PHE A 226 0.85 6.65 20.10
N ALA A 227 1.89 6.20 19.38
CA ALA A 227 3.15 6.93 19.29
C ALA A 227 2.98 8.26 18.54
N TRP A 228 2.32 8.22 17.37
CA TRP A 228 2.03 9.41 16.58
C TRP A 228 1.31 10.49 17.40
N TYR A 229 0.27 10.14 18.16
CA TYR A 229 -0.45 11.10 19.00
C TYR A 229 0.43 11.76 20.08
N LYS A 230 1.45 11.06 20.59
CA LYS A 230 2.40 11.65 21.54
C LYS A 230 3.30 12.68 20.86
N ASP A 231 3.62 12.48 19.59
CA ASP A 231 4.52 13.34 18.82
C ASP A 231 3.80 14.53 18.15
N THR A 232 2.47 14.55 18.11
CA THR A 232 1.69 15.70 17.59
C THR A 232 1.99 16.99 18.36
N ASP A 233 1.95 18.12 17.66
CA ASP A 233 2.06 19.43 18.33
C ASP A 233 0.80 19.78 19.15
N ASN A 234 0.85 20.88 19.91
CA ASN A 234 -0.26 21.27 20.78
C ASN A 234 -1.55 21.61 20.01
N LYS A 235 -1.46 22.20 18.82
CA LYS A 235 -2.64 22.59 18.02
C LYS A 235 -3.33 21.36 17.46
N GLN A 236 -2.55 20.46 16.86
CA GLN A 236 -3.02 19.17 16.34
C GLN A 236 -3.62 18.32 17.46
N ARG A 237 -2.97 18.27 18.64
CA ARG A 237 -3.49 17.54 19.80
C ARG A 237 -4.84 18.11 20.29
N GLU A 238 -4.99 19.43 20.34
CA GLU A 238 -6.25 20.07 20.72
C GLU A 238 -7.37 19.86 19.69
N GLU A 239 -7.03 19.84 18.40
CA GLU A 239 -7.96 19.48 17.32
C GLU A 239 -8.46 18.05 17.49
N ILE A 240 -7.55 17.08 17.66
CA ILE A 240 -7.89 15.67 17.89
C ILE A 240 -8.82 15.51 19.10
N ARG A 241 -8.46 16.10 20.25
CA ARG A 241 -9.26 16.01 21.49
C ARG A 241 -10.66 16.60 21.33
N ARG A 242 -10.78 17.72 20.59
CA ARG A 242 -12.09 18.33 20.29
C ARG A 242 -12.91 17.45 19.37
N TYR A 243 -12.29 16.88 18.34
CA TYR A 243 -12.95 16.02 17.37
C TYR A 243 -13.45 14.72 18.01
N THR A 244 -12.59 14.04 18.79
CA THR A 244 -12.92 12.77 19.42
C THR A 244 -13.71 12.90 20.73
N ASN A 245 -13.77 14.12 21.30
CA ASN A 245 -14.27 14.38 22.65
C ASN A 245 -13.59 13.48 23.71
N GLU A 246 -12.30 13.22 23.56
CA GLU A 246 -11.49 12.40 24.46
C GLU A 246 -10.21 13.15 24.84
N THR A 247 -9.85 13.11 26.12
CA THR A 247 -8.67 13.78 26.68
C THR A 247 -7.70 12.83 27.38
N ASP A 248 -8.17 11.63 27.76
CA ASP A 248 -7.37 10.57 28.35
C ASP A 248 -6.40 10.00 27.28
N PRO A 249 -5.07 10.20 27.46
CA PRO A 249 -4.07 9.69 26.53
C PRO A 249 -4.13 8.18 26.32
N ASP A 250 -4.64 7.41 27.29
CA ASP A 250 -4.72 5.96 27.20
C ASP A 250 -5.94 5.48 26.39
N ARG A 251 -6.93 6.36 26.18
CA ARG A 251 -8.16 6.07 25.42
C ARG A 251 -8.18 6.72 24.04
N ILE A 252 -7.29 7.67 23.79
CA ILE A 252 -7.30 8.44 22.55
C ILE A 252 -7.14 7.57 21.31
N THR A 253 -6.30 6.52 21.36
CA THR A 253 -6.12 5.57 20.26
C THR A 253 -7.44 4.88 19.91
N ASP A 254 -8.21 4.46 20.92
CA ASP A 254 -9.51 3.83 20.72
C ASP A 254 -10.53 4.82 20.14
N ALA A 255 -10.47 6.09 20.56
CA ALA A 255 -11.33 7.14 20.02
C ALA A 255 -10.99 7.46 18.55
N LEU A 256 -9.71 7.42 18.17
CA LEU A 256 -9.26 7.56 16.79
C LEU A 256 -9.62 6.35 15.92
N ILE A 257 -9.53 5.13 16.45
CA ILE A 257 -10.06 3.92 15.80
C ILE A 257 -11.56 4.10 15.57
N LYS A 258 -12.30 4.57 16.57
CA LYS A 258 -13.73 4.84 16.46
C LYS A 258 -14.04 5.86 15.36
N ALA A 259 -13.26 6.93 15.24
CA ALA A 259 -13.43 7.91 14.16
C ALA A 259 -13.31 7.28 12.76
N VAL A 260 -12.35 6.38 12.55
CA VAL A 260 -12.21 5.64 11.28
C VAL A 260 -13.39 4.69 11.07
N LEU A 261 -13.81 3.97 12.11
CA LEU A 261 -14.94 3.04 12.04
C LEU A 261 -16.28 3.76 11.80
N ASP A 262 -16.53 4.91 12.43
CA ASP A 262 -17.77 5.68 12.23
C ASP A 262 -17.79 6.46 10.91
N SER A 263 -16.64 6.59 10.24
CA SER A 263 -16.54 7.34 8.99
C SER A 263 -17.41 6.75 7.87
N ARG A 264 -17.62 7.54 6.81
CA ARG A 264 -18.39 7.11 5.63
C ARG A 264 -17.65 6.13 4.73
N ALA A 265 -16.38 5.82 5.00
CA ALA A 265 -15.57 4.96 4.15
C ALA A 265 -16.19 3.56 3.98
N LYS A 266 -16.18 3.04 2.74
CA LYS A 266 -16.65 1.69 2.39
C LYS A 266 -15.98 0.64 3.28
N THR A 267 -14.68 0.79 3.51
CA THR A 267 -13.90 -0.14 4.35
C THR A 267 -13.05 0.64 5.34
N ALA A 268 -13.02 0.19 6.60
CA ALA A 268 -12.10 0.66 7.62
C ALA A 268 -11.06 -0.45 7.91
N ILE A 269 -9.78 -0.11 7.95
CA ILE A 269 -8.67 -1.03 8.20
C ILE A 269 -7.83 -0.49 9.34
N ILE A 270 -7.67 -1.30 10.39
CA ILE A 270 -6.97 -0.91 11.61
C ILE A 270 -5.76 -1.84 11.78
N PRO A 271 -4.53 -1.32 11.84
CA PRO A 271 -3.35 -2.11 12.20
C PRO A 271 -3.52 -2.76 13.56
N MET A 272 -3.03 -4.00 13.71
CA MET A 272 -3.15 -4.73 14.97
C MET A 272 -2.44 -4.02 16.13
N GLN A 273 -1.34 -3.30 15.83
CA GLN A 273 -0.62 -2.46 16.79
C GLN A 273 -1.51 -1.38 17.42
N ASP A 274 -2.45 -0.82 16.66
CA ASP A 274 -3.35 0.23 17.14
C ASP A 274 -4.42 -0.36 18.04
N TYR A 275 -5.01 -1.51 17.67
CA TYR A 275 -5.89 -2.24 18.58
C TYR A 275 -5.18 -2.56 19.90
N MET A 276 -3.91 -2.96 19.85
CA MET A 276 -3.12 -3.25 21.05
C MET A 276 -2.57 -2.00 21.77
N ARG A 277 -2.81 -0.79 21.23
CA ARG A 277 -2.28 0.49 21.74
C ARG A 277 -0.76 0.49 21.97
N LEU A 278 -0.01 -0.15 21.07
CA LEU A 278 1.45 -0.26 21.20
C LEU A 278 2.14 1.06 20.82
N GLY A 279 3.33 1.31 21.37
CA GLY A 279 4.14 2.47 21.04
C GLY A 279 4.97 2.29 19.77
N ASP A 280 5.96 3.17 19.58
CA ASP A 280 6.78 3.21 18.36
C ASP A 280 7.68 1.97 18.23
N GLU A 281 7.90 1.23 19.32
CA GLU A 281 8.57 -0.08 19.29
C GLU A 281 7.85 -1.13 18.43
N ALA A 282 6.58 -0.90 18.11
CA ALA A 282 5.78 -1.74 17.25
C ALA A 282 5.60 -1.19 15.82
N ARG A 283 6.27 -0.09 15.48
CA ARG A 283 6.27 0.46 14.11
C ARG A 283 6.80 -0.58 13.13
N MET A 284 6.07 -0.79 12.03
CA MET A 284 6.41 -1.83 11.05
C MET A 284 7.53 -1.39 10.11
N ASN A 285 7.43 -0.17 9.56
CA ASN A 285 8.44 0.40 8.69
C ASN A 285 8.62 1.90 8.99
N THR A 286 9.87 2.35 8.95
CA THR A 286 10.23 3.76 8.89
C THR A 286 10.76 4.05 7.48
N PRO A 287 10.01 4.76 6.63
CA PRO A 287 10.44 5.09 5.27
C PRO A 287 11.83 5.73 5.24
N SER A 288 12.55 5.51 4.14
CA SER A 288 13.93 6.00 3.94
C SER A 288 14.98 5.45 4.93
N THR A 289 14.69 4.35 5.62
CA THR A 289 15.67 3.63 6.47
C THR A 289 15.88 2.19 5.98
N VAL A 290 17.05 1.61 6.26
CA VAL A 290 17.45 0.29 5.75
C VAL A 290 17.61 -0.79 6.83
N THR A 291 17.46 -0.45 8.11
CA THR A 291 17.62 -1.37 9.24
C THR A 291 16.49 -1.23 10.24
N GLY A 292 16.06 -2.35 10.84
CA GLY A 292 15.04 -2.38 11.90
C GLY A 292 13.60 -2.55 11.42
N ASN A 293 13.33 -2.38 10.12
CA ASN A 293 11.99 -2.52 9.53
C ASN A 293 11.56 -3.97 9.34
N TRP A 294 10.25 -4.22 9.28
CA TRP A 294 9.62 -5.51 9.00
C TRP A 294 9.91 -6.59 10.04
N THR A 295 10.24 -6.18 11.27
CA THR A 295 10.63 -7.08 12.36
C THR A 295 9.58 -7.25 13.45
N TRP A 296 8.57 -6.37 13.53
CA TRP A 296 7.51 -6.48 14.52
C TRP A 296 6.73 -7.78 14.33
N ARG A 297 6.42 -8.46 15.44
CA ARG A 297 5.65 -9.70 15.46
C ARG A 297 4.59 -9.65 16.54
N LEU A 298 3.42 -10.13 16.19
CA LEU A 298 2.35 -10.40 17.13
C LEU A 298 2.76 -11.56 18.05
N LYS A 299 2.61 -11.38 19.37
CA LYS A 299 2.90 -12.42 20.36
C LYS A 299 1.80 -13.47 20.35
N GLU A 300 2.10 -14.71 20.69
CA GLU A 300 1.14 -15.83 20.61
C GLU A 300 -0.10 -15.65 21.50
N ASP A 301 0.04 -14.89 22.59
CA ASP A 301 -1.01 -14.59 23.57
C ASP A 301 -1.86 -13.35 23.22
N TYR A 302 -1.74 -12.81 22.00
CA TYR A 302 -2.46 -11.60 21.61
C TYR A 302 -4.00 -11.74 21.63
N ALA A 303 -4.50 -12.95 21.40
CA ALA A 303 -5.92 -13.21 21.20
C ALA A 303 -6.61 -13.51 22.53
N ASP A 304 -6.48 -12.60 23.50
CA ASP A 304 -7.28 -12.69 24.72
C ASP A 304 -8.73 -12.25 24.47
N ASP A 305 -9.63 -12.71 25.35
CA ASP A 305 -11.06 -12.44 25.24
C ASP A 305 -11.37 -10.93 25.35
N LEU A 306 -10.58 -10.17 26.13
CA LEU A 306 -10.80 -8.74 26.33
C LEU A 306 -10.52 -7.94 25.06
N LEU A 307 -9.44 -8.26 24.35
CA LEU A 307 -9.12 -7.63 23.08
C LEU A 307 -10.18 -7.96 22.02
N THR A 308 -10.56 -9.23 21.94
CA THR A 308 -11.56 -9.72 21.00
C THR A 308 -12.92 -9.04 21.23
N ASP A 309 -13.40 -9.00 22.48
CA ASP A 309 -14.67 -8.37 22.86
C ASP A 309 -14.66 -6.87 22.58
N ARG A 310 -13.53 -6.19 22.84
CA ARG A 310 -13.40 -4.76 22.55
C ARG A 310 -13.48 -4.48 21.05
N ILE A 311 -12.76 -5.24 20.23
CA ILE A 311 -12.80 -5.09 18.77
C ILE A 311 -14.23 -5.33 18.26
N LEU A 312 -14.88 -6.41 18.74
CA LEU A 312 -16.25 -6.73 18.39
C LEU A 312 -17.22 -5.61 18.78
N HIS A 313 -17.11 -5.09 20.00
CA HIS A 313 -17.95 -4.00 20.49
C HIS A 313 -17.79 -2.72 19.65
N MET A 314 -16.56 -2.36 19.27
CA MET A 314 -16.31 -1.25 18.36
C MET A 314 -16.94 -1.47 16.98
N ALA A 315 -16.81 -2.67 16.42
CA ALA A 315 -17.38 -3.03 15.12
C ALA A 315 -18.92 -3.02 15.14
N VAL A 316 -19.55 -3.56 16.20
CA VAL A 316 -21.01 -3.56 16.36
C VAL A 316 -21.55 -2.14 16.45
N ASN A 317 -20.96 -1.31 17.31
CA ASN A 317 -21.45 0.06 17.53
C ASN A 317 -21.27 0.99 16.32
N SER A 318 -20.31 0.68 15.44
CA SER A 318 -20.08 1.39 14.19
C SER A 318 -20.85 0.80 13.00
N GLY A 319 -21.65 -0.26 13.23
CA GLY A 319 -22.39 -0.93 12.16
C GLY A 319 -21.49 -1.63 11.13
N ARG A 320 -20.25 -1.99 11.51
CA ARG A 320 -19.26 -2.68 10.65
C ARG A 320 -19.18 -4.19 10.89
N THR A 321 -20.23 -4.77 11.46
CA THR A 321 -20.40 -6.22 11.49
C THR A 321 -21.17 -6.69 10.27
N LEU A 322 -20.81 -7.86 9.73
CA LEU A 322 -21.67 -8.56 8.79
C LEU A 322 -23.00 -8.86 9.51
N GLU A 323 -24.12 -8.38 8.98
CA GLU A 323 -25.44 -8.86 9.42
C GLU A 323 -25.46 -10.39 9.22
N LYS A 324 -25.92 -11.12 10.25
CA LYS A 324 -26.12 -12.57 10.13
C LYS A 324 -27.42 -12.88 9.42
#